data_AF-A0A401NQ79-F1
#
_entry.id   AF-A0A401NQ79-F1
#
_cell.length_a   1.000
_cell.length_b   1.000
_cell.length_c   1.000
_cell.angle_alpha   90.00
_cell.angle_beta   90.00
_cell.angle_gamma   90.00
#
_symmetry.space_group_name_H-M   'P 1'
#
loop_
_entity.id
_entity.type
_entity.pdbx_description
1 polymer ?
#
loop_
_entity_poly.entity_id
_entity_poly.type
_entity_poly.pdbx_seq_one_letter_code
_entity_poly.pdbx_strand_id
1 'polypeptide(L)'
;APAYVYILCGLGLFIYQSLDAIDGKQARRTNSSSPLGELFDHGCDSFSTVMVGLGTCLAVHLGTDPDLMFFCCFVGIFMFYCAHWQTYVSGSLRFGKIDVSEVQICIMLIFFLSAIGGATLWDYQIPVLGLRMKILPVFGIIAGAIYSCTNYFRVIFSGGTGKNGSTIAGTSVLSPSLHIGLVITMATMIYKKSSTRLFEDHPCLYVLMFGCVASKITNKLVVAHMTKSKMKLQDTAFIGPGLLFLNQYFNSFINEYFVLWTAMMFSLCDLLIYCISVCIQIASHLKIEVFRIPHQAPEQVQNHHD
;
A
#
# COMPACT_ATOMS: atom_id res chain seq x y z
N ALA A 1 -4.84 -1.88 -23.71
CA ALA A 1 -3.39 -1.82 -24.02
C ALA A 1 -3.04 -3.00 -24.93
N PRO A 2 -1.91 -2.97 -25.65
CA PRO A 2 -1.40 -4.13 -26.38
C PRO A 2 -1.13 -5.32 -25.44
N ALA A 3 -1.26 -6.55 -25.95
CA ALA A 3 -1.12 -7.78 -25.16
C ALA A 3 0.21 -7.89 -24.38
N TYR A 4 1.32 -7.46 -24.98
CA TYR A 4 2.65 -7.53 -24.35
C TYR A 4 2.73 -6.73 -23.04
N VAL A 5 1.95 -5.65 -22.89
CA VAL A 5 1.93 -4.85 -21.65
C VAL A 5 1.39 -5.69 -20.49
N TYR A 6 0.31 -6.42 -20.72
CA TYR A 6 -0.27 -7.30 -19.70
C TYR A 6 0.65 -8.48 -19.36
N ILE A 7 1.33 -9.05 -20.36
CA ILE A 7 2.35 -10.10 -20.13
C ILE A 7 3.48 -9.56 -19.25
N LEU A 8 3.99 -8.35 -19.55
CA LEU A 8 5.02 -7.71 -18.74
C LEU A 8 4.54 -7.41 -17.31
N CYS A 9 3.28 -6.99 -17.12
CA CYS A 9 2.71 -6.83 -15.77
C CYS A 9 2.63 -8.14 -15.00
N GLY A 10 2.16 -9.23 -15.63
CA GLY A 10 2.06 -10.55 -15.01
C GLY A 10 3.43 -11.12 -14.65
N LEU A 11 4.40 -11.10 -15.58
CA LEU A 11 5.76 -11.56 -15.34
C LEU A 11 6.51 -10.65 -14.35
N GLY A 12 6.30 -9.33 -14.43
CA GLY A 12 6.89 -8.37 -13.51
C GLY A 12 6.41 -8.58 -12.09
N LEU A 13 5.11 -8.85 -11.88
CA LEU A 13 4.57 -9.19 -10.57
C LEU A 13 5.13 -10.52 -10.04
N PHE A 14 5.26 -11.53 -10.89
CA PHE A 14 5.90 -12.80 -10.52
C PHE A 14 7.35 -12.59 -10.05
N ILE A 15 8.13 -11.82 -10.81
CA ILE A 15 9.52 -11.50 -10.47
C ILE A 15 9.57 -10.71 -9.16
N TYR A 16 8.73 -9.69 -9.00
CA TYR A 16 8.66 -8.88 -7.79
C TYR A 16 8.38 -9.75 -6.56
N GLN A 17 7.29 -10.52 -6.58
CA GLN A 17 6.89 -11.40 -5.48
C GLN A 17 7.98 -12.43 -5.15
N SER A 18 8.67 -12.95 -6.16
CA SER A 18 9.74 -13.93 -5.97
C SER A 18 10.97 -13.31 -5.30
N LEU A 19 11.37 -12.12 -5.74
CA LEU A 19 12.53 -11.41 -5.17
C LEU A 19 12.24 -10.95 -3.74
N ASP A 20 11.05 -10.41 -3.51
CA ASP A 20 10.54 -10.03 -2.20
C ASP A 20 10.57 -11.22 -1.22
N ALA A 21 9.97 -12.37 -1.60
CA ALA A 21 9.97 -13.55 -0.72
C ALA A 21 11.36 -14.17 -0.43
N ILE A 22 12.40 -13.80 -1.19
CA ILE A 22 13.77 -14.32 -1.03
C ILE A 22 14.63 -13.39 -0.17
N ASP A 23 14.32 -12.09 -0.07
CA ASP A 23 15.21 -11.12 0.58
C ASP A 23 15.45 -11.41 2.08
N GLY A 24 14.41 -11.73 2.84
CA GLY A 24 14.49 -12.05 4.25
C GLY A 24 15.10 -13.43 4.49
N LYS A 25 14.90 -14.38 3.55
CA LYS A 25 15.59 -15.68 3.58
C LYS A 25 17.09 -15.49 3.38
N GLN A 26 17.47 -14.64 2.43
CA GLN A 26 18.85 -14.31 2.16
C GLN A 26 19.47 -13.56 3.33
N ALA A 27 18.79 -12.57 3.91
CA ALA A 27 19.26 -11.82 5.07
C ALA A 27 19.48 -12.70 6.30
N ARG A 28 18.66 -13.75 6.50
CA ARG A 28 18.90 -14.76 7.55
C ARG A 28 20.10 -15.64 7.22
N ARG A 29 20.23 -16.09 5.98
CA ARG A 29 21.36 -16.92 5.52
C ARG A 29 22.70 -16.21 5.65
N THR A 30 22.75 -14.89 5.41
CA THR A 30 23.95 -14.07 5.50
C THR A 30 24.16 -13.40 6.86
N ASN A 31 23.32 -13.70 7.86
CA ASN A 31 23.33 -13.05 9.18
C ASN A 31 23.29 -11.51 9.11
N SER A 32 22.57 -10.97 8.13
CA SER A 32 22.45 -9.52 7.87
C SER A 32 21.01 -9.01 8.06
N SER A 33 20.19 -9.73 8.83
CA SER A 33 18.83 -9.31 9.18
C SER A 33 18.88 -8.04 10.04
N SER A 34 18.10 -7.03 9.68
CA SER A 34 18.08 -5.75 10.39
C SER A 34 16.73 -5.05 10.29
N PRO A 35 16.40 -4.14 11.23
CA PRO A 35 15.25 -3.25 11.11
C PRO A 35 15.25 -2.48 9.76
N LEU A 36 16.42 -2.02 9.29
CA LEU A 36 16.47 -1.32 8.01
C LEU A 36 15.98 -2.18 6.84
N GLY A 37 16.32 -3.47 6.84
CA GLY A 37 15.85 -4.41 5.81
C GLY A 37 14.33 -4.54 5.81
N GLU A 38 13.73 -4.74 6.99
CA GLU A 38 12.26 -4.81 7.15
C GLU A 38 11.56 -3.51 6.73
N LEU A 39 12.13 -2.35 7.04
CA LEU A 39 11.60 -1.07 6.56
C LEU A 39 11.68 -0.94 5.04
N PHE A 40 12.75 -1.45 4.42
CA PHE A 40 12.96 -1.34 2.98
C PHE A 40 11.97 -2.21 2.20
N ASP A 41 11.83 -3.48 2.61
CA ASP A 41 10.82 -4.43 2.15
C ASP A 41 9.42 -3.78 2.20
N HIS A 42 8.94 -3.46 3.41
CA HIS A 42 7.58 -2.93 3.58
C HIS A 42 7.39 -1.54 2.95
N GLY A 43 8.48 -0.77 2.87
CA GLY A 43 8.53 0.51 2.18
C GLY A 43 8.26 0.40 0.69
N CYS A 44 8.91 -0.56 0.03
CA CYS A 44 8.68 -0.91 -1.37
C CYS A 44 7.26 -1.46 -1.57
N ASP A 45 6.83 -2.38 -0.73
CA ASP A 45 5.50 -2.99 -0.80
C ASP A 45 4.36 -1.98 -0.69
N SER A 46 4.52 -0.94 0.12
CA SER A 46 3.51 0.12 0.28
C SER A 46 3.18 0.83 -1.04
N PHE A 47 4.20 1.10 -1.86
CA PHE A 47 4.04 1.77 -3.16
C PHE A 47 3.71 0.77 -4.28
N SER A 48 4.33 -0.40 -4.27
CA SER A 48 4.03 -1.48 -5.20
C SER A 48 2.56 -1.89 -5.14
N THR A 49 1.96 -1.93 -3.95
CA THR A 49 0.53 -2.22 -3.76
C THR A 49 -0.36 -1.25 -4.53
N VAL A 50 -0.02 0.05 -4.57
CA VAL A 50 -0.77 1.06 -5.34
C VAL A 50 -0.68 0.76 -6.83
N MET A 51 0.54 0.49 -7.33
CA MET A 51 0.80 0.22 -8.75
C MET A 51 0.08 -1.05 -9.22
N VAL A 52 0.17 -2.12 -8.43
CA VAL A 52 -0.49 -3.39 -8.72
C VAL A 52 -2.01 -3.24 -8.67
N GLY A 53 -2.57 -2.54 -7.68
CA GLY A 53 -4.00 -2.28 -7.58
C GLY A 53 -4.55 -1.46 -8.75
N LEU A 54 -3.87 -0.37 -9.11
CA LEU A 54 -4.21 0.44 -10.28
C LEU A 54 -4.09 -0.37 -11.58
N GLY A 55 -2.97 -1.07 -11.76
CA GLY A 55 -2.74 -1.93 -12.92
C GLY A 55 -3.81 -3.01 -13.08
N THR A 56 -4.25 -3.61 -11.97
CA THR A 56 -5.36 -4.60 -11.97
C THR A 56 -6.67 -3.96 -12.42
N CYS A 57 -7.01 -2.77 -11.93
CA CYS A 57 -8.23 -2.07 -12.35
C CYS A 57 -8.23 -1.72 -13.84
N LEU A 58 -7.08 -1.30 -14.38
CA LEU A 58 -6.89 -1.08 -15.81
C LEU A 58 -6.95 -2.41 -16.60
N ALA A 59 -6.36 -3.46 -16.02
CA ALA A 59 -6.53 -4.89 -16.28
C ALA A 59 -7.92 -5.29 -16.77
N VAL A 60 -8.87 -5.04 -15.87
CA VAL A 60 -10.25 -5.50 -15.95
C VAL A 60 -11.22 -4.45 -16.50
N HIS A 61 -10.67 -3.38 -17.09
CA HIS A 61 -11.43 -2.28 -17.70
C HIS A 61 -12.40 -1.57 -16.72
N LEU A 62 -12.01 -1.47 -15.43
CA LEU A 62 -12.83 -0.81 -14.39
C LEU A 62 -12.90 0.72 -14.55
N GLY A 63 -12.07 1.33 -15.39
CA GLY A 63 -12.17 2.78 -15.67
C GLY A 63 -13.50 3.21 -16.31
N THR A 64 -14.27 2.27 -16.85
CA THR A 64 -15.64 2.52 -17.33
C THR A 64 -16.69 2.60 -16.20
N ASP A 65 -16.30 2.20 -14.98
CA ASP A 65 -17.12 2.19 -13.77
C ASP A 65 -16.34 2.89 -12.62
N PRO A 66 -16.24 4.24 -12.63
CA PRO A 66 -15.32 4.97 -11.75
C PRO A 66 -15.49 4.70 -10.25
N ASP A 67 -16.73 4.54 -9.77
CA ASP A 67 -16.99 4.21 -8.37
C ASP A 67 -16.38 2.87 -7.95
N LEU A 68 -16.46 1.86 -8.81
CA LEU A 68 -15.87 0.54 -8.56
C LEU A 68 -14.33 0.61 -8.65
N MET A 69 -13.79 1.36 -9.60
CA MET A 69 -12.35 1.58 -9.70
C MET A 69 -11.81 2.30 -8.45
N PHE A 70 -12.49 3.35 -7.98
CA PHE A 70 -12.15 4.06 -6.76
C PHE A 70 -12.15 3.09 -5.58
N PHE A 71 -13.25 2.36 -5.39
CA PHE A 71 -13.36 1.36 -4.31
C PHE A 71 -12.22 0.35 -4.35
N CYS A 72 -11.95 -0.29 -5.50
CA CYS A 72 -10.95 -1.33 -5.63
C CYS A 72 -9.51 -0.82 -5.38
N CYS A 73 -9.18 0.39 -5.83
CA CYS A 73 -7.86 0.98 -5.57
C CYS A 73 -7.67 1.32 -4.09
N PHE A 74 -8.67 1.98 -3.48
CA PHE A 74 -8.55 2.47 -2.11
C PHE A 74 -8.75 1.38 -1.05
N VAL A 75 -9.51 0.32 -1.34
CA VAL A 75 -9.61 -0.83 -0.44
C VAL A 75 -8.28 -1.59 -0.35
N GLY A 76 -7.54 -1.71 -1.45
CA GLY A 76 -6.21 -2.32 -1.46
C GLY A 76 -5.22 -1.55 -0.58
N ILE A 77 -5.19 -0.22 -0.72
CA ILE A 77 -4.40 0.69 0.14
C ILE A 77 -4.80 0.53 1.61
N PHE A 78 -6.10 0.52 1.90
CA PHE A 78 -6.60 0.36 3.26
C PHE A 78 -6.24 -1.02 3.86
N MET A 79 -6.29 -2.10 3.08
CA MET A 79 -5.93 -3.45 3.54
C MET A 79 -4.46 -3.54 3.90
N PHE A 80 -3.59 -3.01 3.04
CA PHE A 80 -2.15 -2.98 3.30
C PHE A 80 -1.80 -2.15 4.56
N TYR A 81 -2.48 -1.02 4.75
CA TYR A 81 -2.36 -0.23 5.99
C TYR A 81 -2.83 -1.02 7.22
N CYS A 82 -3.95 -1.76 7.12
CA CYS A 82 -4.47 -2.56 8.23
C CYS A 82 -3.53 -3.69 8.66
N ALA A 83 -2.81 -4.32 7.72
CA ALA A 83 -1.79 -5.32 8.05
C ALA A 83 -0.70 -4.71 8.96
N HIS A 84 -0.22 -3.51 8.63
CA HIS A 84 0.77 -2.78 9.43
C HIS A 84 0.20 -2.20 10.72
N TRP A 85 -1.06 -1.81 10.72
CA TRP A 85 -1.77 -1.38 11.92
C TRP A 85 -1.87 -2.54 12.91
N GLN A 86 -2.24 -3.73 12.44
CA GLN A 86 -2.20 -4.93 13.26
C GLN A 86 -0.80 -5.12 13.86
N THR A 87 0.26 -5.06 13.07
CA THR A 87 1.65 -5.19 13.54
C THR A 87 2.02 -4.14 14.60
N TYR A 88 1.59 -2.89 14.44
CA TYR A 88 1.78 -1.84 15.43
C TYR A 88 1.09 -2.12 16.78
N VAL A 89 -0.04 -2.84 16.75
CA VAL A 89 -0.79 -3.25 17.94
C VAL A 89 -0.22 -4.53 18.56
N SER A 90 -0.06 -5.59 17.76
CA SER A 90 0.34 -6.93 18.23
C SER A 90 1.85 -7.11 18.40
N GLY A 91 2.67 -6.21 17.85
CA GLY A 91 4.13 -6.31 17.88
C GLY A 91 4.72 -7.29 16.86
N SER A 92 3.90 -7.97 16.07
CA SER A 92 4.35 -8.90 15.03
C SER A 92 3.33 -8.96 13.89
N LEU A 93 3.84 -9.01 12.65
CA LEU A 93 3.00 -9.30 11.49
C LEU A 93 2.52 -10.74 11.56
N ARG A 94 1.23 -10.97 11.28
CA ARG A 94 0.60 -12.30 11.34
C ARG A 94 0.04 -12.61 9.98
N PHE A 95 0.51 -13.70 9.39
CA PHE A 95 0.07 -14.14 8.08
C PHE A 95 -1.16 -15.05 8.19
N GLY A 96 -2.13 -14.83 7.30
CA GLY A 96 -3.30 -15.68 7.15
C GLY A 96 -3.00 -16.94 6.33
N LYS A 97 -3.98 -17.85 6.25
CA LYS A 97 -3.94 -18.97 5.28
C LYS A 97 -4.12 -18.52 3.83
N ILE A 98 -4.81 -17.40 3.65
CA ILE A 98 -4.97 -16.68 2.39
C ILE A 98 -4.48 -15.27 2.70
N ASP A 99 -3.45 -14.84 2.00
CA ASP A 99 -2.79 -13.56 2.24
C ASP A 99 -2.32 -12.96 0.90
N VAL A 100 -1.39 -12.00 0.96
CA VAL A 100 -0.86 -11.27 -0.20
C VAL A 100 -0.43 -12.19 -1.34
N SER A 101 0.17 -13.35 -1.05
CA SER A 101 0.70 -14.27 -2.07
C SER A 101 -0.38 -14.87 -2.96
N GLU A 102 -1.47 -15.40 -2.40
CA GLU A 102 -2.58 -15.96 -3.17
C GLU A 102 -3.27 -14.87 -4.00
N VAL A 103 -3.42 -13.68 -3.43
CA VAL A 103 -4.01 -12.52 -4.13
C VAL A 103 -3.13 -12.10 -5.31
N GLN A 104 -1.81 -12.04 -5.16
CA GLN A 104 -0.89 -11.73 -6.25
C GLN A 104 -0.95 -12.78 -7.37
N ILE A 105 -1.12 -14.07 -7.05
CA ILE A 105 -1.36 -15.12 -8.05
C ILE A 105 -2.66 -14.87 -8.84
N CYS A 106 -3.76 -14.53 -8.15
CA CYS A 106 -5.00 -14.16 -8.83
C CYS A 106 -4.82 -12.94 -9.75
N ILE A 107 -4.05 -11.94 -9.33
CA ILE A 107 -3.75 -10.75 -10.14
C ILE A 107 -2.88 -11.11 -11.36
N MET A 108 -1.88 -11.98 -11.21
CA MET A 108 -1.10 -12.49 -12.35
C MET A 108 -1.99 -13.18 -13.37
N LEU A 109 -2.94 -14.01 -12.92
CA LEU A 109 -3.91 -14.65 -13.80
C LEU A 109 -4.80 -13.63 -14.52
N ILE A 110 -5.25 -12.57 -13.83
CA ILE A 110 -6.00 -11.46 -14.45
C ILE A 110 -5.17 -10.82 -15.57
N PHE A 111 -3.88 -10.54 -15.33
CA PHE A 111 -3.02 -9.97 -16.37
C PHE A 111 -2.87 -10.91 -17.57
N PHE A 112 -2.62 -12.20 -17.36
CA PHE A 112 -2.50 -13.15 -18.47
C PHE A 112 -3.81 -13.35 -19.24
N LEU A 113 -4.96 -13.34 -18.56
CA LEU A 113 -6.27 -13.37 -19.22
C LEU A 113 -6.51 -12.10 -20.06
N SER A 114 -6.18 -10.92 -19.52
CA SER A 114 -6.23 -9.66 -20.27
C SER A 114 -5.24 -9.62 -21.44
N ALA A 115 -4.12 -10.33 -21.37
CA ALA A 115 -3.19 -10.46 -22.49
C ALA A 115 -3.80 -11.23 -23.67
N ILE A 116 -4.59 -12.27 -23.39
CA ILE A 116 -5.21 -13.14 -24.40
C ILE A 116 -6.47 -12.47 -24.98
N GLY A 117 -7.39 -12.03 -24.11
CA GLY A 117 -8.70 -11.52 -24.52
C GLY A 117 -8.80 -9.99 -24.64
N GLY A 118 -7.73 -9.27 -24.33
CA GLY A 118 -7.75 -7.82 -24.21
C GLY A 118 -8.59 -7.33 -23.02
N ALA A 119 -8.69 -6.01 -22.85
CA ALA A 119 -9.51 -5.40 -21.81
C ALA A 119 -11.01 -5.66 -22.01
N THR A 120 -11.45 -5.78 -23.27
CA THR A 120 -12.86 -6.00 -23.64
C THR A 120 -13.39 -7.37 -23.25
N LEU A 121 -12.52 -8.35 -22.97
CA LEU A 121 -12.91 -9.63 -22.38
C LEU A 121 -13.76 -9.43 -21.12
N TRP A 122 -13.40 -8.43 -20.31
CA TRP A 122 -14.04 -8.16 -19.02
C TRP A 122 -15.39 -7.45 -19.15
N ASP A 123 -15.72 -6.92 -20.32
CA ASP A 123 -17.04 -6.35 -20.62
C ASP A 123 -18.05 -7.38 -21.09
N TYR A 124 -17.62 -8.61 -21.38
CA TYR A 124 -18.50 -9.68 -21.83
C TYR A 124 -19.54 -10.02 -20.75
N GLN A 125 -20.79 -10.22 -21.18
CA GLN A 125 -21.88 -10.61 -20.30
C GLN A 125 -21.92 -12.13 -20.11
N ILE A 126 -21.95 -12.58 -18.86
CA ILE A 126 -22.06 -13.99 -18.52
C ILE A 126 -23.48 -14.46 -18.86
N PRO A 127 -23.68 -15.40 -19.82
CA PRO A 127 -24.99 -15.72 -20.39
C PRO A 127 -26.07 -16.16 -19.39
N VAL A 128 -25.67 -16.70 -18.22
CA VAL A 128 -26.58 -17.20 -17.19
C VAL A 128 -26.88 -16.15 -16.11
N LEU A 129 -25.93 -15.26 -15.81
CA LEU A 129 -26.02 -14.32 -14.69
C LEU A 129 -26.39 -12.90 -15.13
N GLY A 130 -26.24 -12.57 -16.41
CA GLY A 130 -26.42 -11.20 -16.94
C GLY A 130 -25.39 -10.18 -16.45
N LEU A 131 -24.42 -10.62 -15.64
CA LEU A 131 -23.34 -9.79 -15.09
C LEU A 131 -22.18 -9.68 -16.08
N ARG A 132 -21.52 -8.52 -16.10
CA ARG A 132 -20.25 -8.35 -16.82
C ARG A 132 -19.14 -9.14 -16.11
N MET A 133 -18.23 -9.74 -16.88
CA MET A 133 -17.11 -10.52 -16.34
C MET A 133 -16.23 -9.73 -15.35
N LYS A 134 -16.06 -8.41 -15.53
CA LYS A 134 -15.30 -7.54 -14.61
C LYS A 134 -15.78 -7.55 -13.17
N ILE A 135 -17.04 -7.94 -12.92
CA ILE A 135 -17.63 -8.00 -11.58
C ILE A 135 -17.08 -9.19 -10.77
N LEU A 136 -16.60 -10.25 -11.43
CA LEU A 136 -16.04 -11.42 -10.74
C LEU A 136 -14.78 -11.06 -9.92
N PRO A 137 -13.75 -10.39 -10.48
CA PRO A 137 -12.64 -9.85 -9.69
C PRO A 137 -13.09 -8.92 -8.55
N VAL A 138 -14.11 -8.09 -8.78
CA VAL A 138 -14.63 -7.16 -7.76
C VAL A 138 -15.22 -7.93 -6.58
N PHE A 139 -16.00 -8.99 -6.81
CA PHE A 139 -16.48 -9.86 -5.73
C PHE A 139 -15.33 -10.53 -4.98
N GLY A 140 -14.29 -10.97 -5.70
CA GLY A 140 -13.08 -11.50 -5.08
C GLY A 140 -12.40 -10.48 -4.16
N ILE A 141 -12.26 -9.24 -4.61
CA ILE A 141 -11.70 -8.13 -3.82
C ILE A 141 -12.55 -7.84 -2.58
N ILE A 142 -13.88 -7.78 -2.72
CA ILE A 142 -14.80 -7.54 -1.59
C ILE A 142 -14.71 -8.67 -0.57
N ALA A 143 -14.78 -9.93 -1.03
CA ALA A 143 -14.71 -11.09 -0.16
C ALA A 143 -13.35 -11.16 0.58
N GLY A 144 -12.25 -10.93 -0.15
CA GLY A 144 -10.91 -10.84 0.41
C GLY A 144 -10.79 -9.72 1.44
N ALA A 145 -11.31 -8.52 1.13
CA ALA A 145 -11.29 -7.39 2.05
C ALA A 145 -12.09 -7.67 3.32
N ILE A 146 -13.28 -8.28 3.23
CA ILE A 146 -14.08 -8.68 4.41
C ILE A 146 -13.31 -9.71 5.26
N TYR A 147 -12.76 -10.74 4.62
CA TYR A 147 -11.98 -11.78 5.30
C TYR A 147 -10.76 -11.19 6.02
N SER A 148 -9.93 -10.42 5.31
CA SER A 148 -8.72 -9.80 5.86
C SER A 148 -9.05 -8.77 6.94
N CYS A 149 -10.04 -7.89 6.73
CA CYS A 149 -10.51 -6.96 7.77
C CYS A 149 -10.92 -7.70 9.03
N THR A 150 -11.72 -8.75 8.91
CA THR A 150 -12.21 -9.51 10.06
C THR A 150 -11.03 -10.06 10.87
N ASN A 151 -10.00 -10.60 10.20
CA ASN A 151 -8.79 -11.10 10.85
C ASN A 151 -7.97 -9.99 11.51
N TYR A 152 -7.69 -8.89 10.80
CA TYR A 152 -6.90 -7.78 11.33
C TYR A 152 -7.60 -7.11 12.52
N PHE A 153 -8.88 -6.75 12.38
CA PHE A 153 -9.63 -6.07 13.43
C PHE A 153 -9.89 -6.95 14.64
N ARG A 154 -10.05 -8.26 14.45
CA ARG A 154 -10.11 -9.21 15.58
C ARG A 154 -8.85 -9.13 16.44
N VAL A 155 -7.67 -9.04 15.82
CA VAL A 155 -6.40 -8.88 16.55
C VAL A 155 -6.30 -7.48 17.17
N ILE A 156 -6.61 -6.42 16.42
CA ILE A 156 -6.55 -5.03 16.90
C ILE A 156 -7.42 -4.83 18.15
N PHE A 157 -8.65 -5.36 18.14
CA PHE A 157 -9.60 -5.24 19.25
C PHE A 157 -9.35 -6.23 20.40
N SER A 158 -8.56 -7.28 20.20
CA SER A 158 -8.17 -8.20 21.28
C SER A 158 -7.17 -7.59 22.28
N GLY A 159 -6.65 -6.40 21.98
CA GLY A 159 -5.64 -5.71 22.78
C GLY A 159 -4.23 -5.91 22.24
N GLY A 160 -3.41 -4.87 22.36
CA GLY A 160 -2.02 -4.88 21.94
C GLY A 160 -1.04 -5.33 23.03
N THR A 161 0.24 -5.39 22.69
CA THR A 161 1.32 -5.82 23.60
C THR A 161 1.82 -4.73 24.55
N GLY A 162 1.28 -3.51 24.45
CA GLY A 162 1.63 -2.41 25.31
C GLY A 162 0.92 -2.42 26.67
N LYS A 163 1.23 -1.42 27.50
CA LYS A 163 0.62 -1.27 28.83
C LYS A 163 -0.91 -1.19 28.72
N ASN A 164 -1.61 -1.96 29.54
CA ASN A 164 -3.08 -2.02 29.56
C ASN A 164 -3.71 -2.44 28.21
N GLY A 165 -3.02 -3.25 27.41
CA GLY A 165 -3.52 -3.67 26.10
C GLY A 165 -3.42 -2.59 25.02
N SER A 166 -2.59 -1.57 25.23
CA SER A 166 -2.31 -0.51 24.26
C SER A 166 -1.44 -1.02 23.10
N THR A 167 -1.20 -0.16 22.10
CA THR A 167 -0.19 -0.42 21.05
C THR A 167 1.21 -0.57 21.66
N ILE A 168 2.17 -1.02 20.83
CA ILE A 168 3.58 -1.14 21.22
C ILE A 168 4.20 0.20 21.67
N ALA A 169 3.62 1.33 21.25
CA ALA A 169 4.05 2.68 21.61
C ALA A 169 3.28 3.30 22.79
N GLY A 170 2.42 2.52 23.46
CA GLY A 170 1.64 3.03 24.59
C GLY A 170 0.48 3.96 24.19
N THR A 171 -0.03 3.85 22.97
CA THR A 171 -1.20 4.62 22.48
C THR A 171 -2.44 3.73 22.36
N SER A 172 -3.61 4.35 22.20
CA SER A 172 -4.83 3.60 21.87
C SER A 172 -4.61 2.70 20.66
N VAL A 173 -5.13 1.47 20.69
CA VAL A 173 -5.12 0.55 19.54
C VAL A 173 -5.81 1.15 18.32
N LEU A 174 -6.66 2.17 18.52
CA LEU A 174 -7.33 2.90 17.45
C LEU A 174 -6.54 4.11 16.93
N SER A 175 -5.39 4.48 17.51
CA SER A 175 -4.68 5.70 17.11
C SER A 175 -4.31 5.76 15.62
N PRO A 176 -3.93 4.65 14.94
CA PRO A 176 -3.64 4.67 13.50
C PRO A 176 -4.89 4.92 12.62
N SER A 177 -6.10 4.71 13.14
CA SER A 177 -7.34 4.87 12.37
C SER A 177 -7.53 6.31 11.86
N LEU A 178 -7.05 7.30 12.61
CA LEU A 178 -7.16 8.71 12.25
C LEU A 178 -6.35 9.04 10.99
N HIS A 179 -5.15 8.47 10.86
CA HIS A 179 -4.26 8.74 9.72
C HIS A 179 -4.85 8.20 8.42
N ILE A 180 -5.18 6.91 8.38
CA ILE A 180 -5.76 6.30 7.18
C ILE A 180 -7.18 6.82 6.92
N GLY A 181 -7.96 7.06 7.97
CA GLY A 181 -9.28 7.66 7.88
C GLY A 181 -9.23 9.05 7.23
N LEU A 182 -8.24 9.88 7.57
CA LEU A 182 -8.03 11.19 6.93
C LEU A 182 -7.68 11.05 5.44
N VAL A 183 -6.78 10.11 5.08
CA VAL A 183 -6.43 9.84 3.67
C VAL A 183 -7.68 9.45 2.86
N ILE A 184 -8.43 8.46 3.33
CA ILE A 184 -9.63 7.96 2.64
C ILE A 184 -10.71 9.03 2.58
N THR A 185 -10.95 9.75 3.68
CA THR A 185 -11.97 10.81 3.72
C THR A 185 -11.64 11.93 2.74
N MET A 186 -10.39 12.39 2.69
CA MET A 186 -9.99 13.40 1.72
C MET A 186 -10.08 12.89 0.28
N ALA A 187 -9.68 11.65 0.00
CA ALA A 187 -9.84 11.06 -1.32
C ALA A 187 -11.32 11.01 -1.73
N THR A 188 -12.20 10.51 -0.87
CA THR A 188 -13.64 10.43 -1.19
C THR A 188 -14.25 11.82 -1.35
N MET A 189 -13.91 12.76 -0.48
CA MET A 189 -14.42 14.13 -0.54
C MET A 189 -13.95 14.86 -1.80
N ILE A 190 -12.66 14.78 -2.13
CA ILE A 190 -12.10 15.43 -3.32
C ILE A 190 -12.68 14.81 -4.59
N TYR A 191 -12.86 13.49 -4.61
CA TYR A 191 -13.55 12.80 -5.69
C TYR A 191 -15.00 13.32 -5.83
N LYS A 192 -15.82 13.23 -4.78
CA LYS A 192 -17.26 13.53 -4.86
C LYS A 192 -17.60 15.01 -4.99
N LYS A 193 -16.70 15.92 -4.59
CA LYS A 193 -16.91 17.37 -4.67
C LYS A 193 -16.34 17.99 -5.96
N SER A 194 -15.54 17.25 -6.74
CA SER A 194 -14.92 17.79 -7.95
C SER A 194 -15.96 18.28 -8.95
N SER A 195 -15.84 19.55 -9.37
CA SER A 195 -16.73 20.14 -10.38
C SER A 195 -16.32 19.74 -11.80
N THR A 196 -15.06 19.33 -11.97
CA THR A 196 -14.46 18.94 -13.25
C THR A 196 -14.32 17.43 -13.41
N ARG A 197 -14.98 16.62 -12.56
CA ARG A 197 -14.89 15.14 -12.59
C ARG A 197 -13.44 14.63 -12.59
N LEU A 198 -12.63 15.21 -11.69
CA LEU A 198 -11.18 15.06 -11.67
C LEU A 198 -10.73 13.58 -11.63
N PHE A 199 -11.42 12.75 -10.85
CA PHE A 199 -11.08 11.33 -10.74
C PHE A 199 -11.52 10.56 -11.99
N GLU A 200 -12.71 10.84 -12.53
CA GLU A 200 -13.24 10.15 -13.70
C GLU A 200 -12.41 10.41 -14.95
N ASP A 201 -11.95 11.65 -15.13
CA ASP A 201 -11.18 12.05 -16.30
C ASP A 201 -9.68 11.75 -16.15
N HIS A 202 -9.16 11.73 -14.91
CA HIS A 202 -7.74 11.47 -14.63
C HIS A 202 -7.48 10.43 -13.50
N PRO A 203 -8.06 9.22 -13.58
CA PRO A 203 -8.08 8.27 -12.46
C PRO A 203 -6.68 7.76 -12.09
N CYS A 204 -5.82 7.48 -13.08
CA CYS A 204 -4.46 6.99 -12.82
C CYS A 204 -3.64 8.01 -12.02
N LEU A 205 -3.64 9.27 -12.45
CA LEU A 205 -2.90 10.33 -11.78
C LEU A 205 -3.43 10.56 -10.35
N TYR A 206 -4.74 10.51 -10.18
CA TYR A 206 -5.40 10.63 -8.89
C TYR A 206 -5.00 9.52 -7.92
N VAL A 207 -5.10 8.25 -8.36
CA VAL A 207 -4.73 7.08 -7.54
C VAL A 207 -3.25 7.11 -7.20
N LEU A 208 -2.37 7.50 -8.14
CA LEU A 208 -0.94 7.61 -7.87
C LEU A 208 -0.63 8.68 -6.83
N MET A 209 -1.28 9.85 -6.89
CA MET A 209 -1.07 10.93 -5.93
C MET A 209 -1.46 10.49 -4.52
N PHE A 210 -2.69 9.99 -4.35
CA PHE A 210 -3.12 9.45 -3.05
C PHE A 210 -2.35 8.21 -2.62
N GLY A 211 -1.87 7.42 -3.59
CA GLY A 211 -0.99 6.29 -3.36
C GLY A 211 0.35 6.70 -2.75
N CYS A 212 0.99 7.77 -3.24
CA CYS A 212 2.19 8.33 -2.62
C CYS A 212 1.94 8.77 -1.18
N VAL A 213 0.82 9.48 -0.94
CA VAL A 213 0.40 9.92 0.40
C VAL A 213 0.21 8.72 1.32
N ALA A 214 -0.57 7.73 0.90
CA ALA A 214 -0.84 6.54 1.69
C ALA A 214 0.41 5.70 1.95
N SER A 215 1.29 5.55 0.94
CA SER A 215 2.57 4.85 1.09
C SER A 215 3.44 5.50 2.16
N LYS A 216 3.56 6.84 2.14
CA LYS A 216 4.33 7.56 3.17
C LYS A 216 3.74 7.38 4.56
N ILE A 217 2.41 7.47 4.69
CA ILE A 217 1.71 7.28 5.97
C ILE A 217 1.88 5.84 6.49
N THR A 218 1.84 4.84 5.61
CA THR A 218 2.13 3.44 5.97
C THR A 218 3.59 3.26 6.40
N ASN A 219 4.55 3.85 5.68
CA ASN A 219 5.97 3.76 6.04
C ASN A 219 6.24 4.43 7.39
N LYS A 220 5.51 5.49 7.74
CA LYS A 220 5.55 6.08 9.08
C LYS A 220 5.00 5.17 10.15
N LEU A 221 3.96 4.39 9.85
CA LEU A 221 3.42 3.38 10.77
C LEU A 221 4.42 2.23 10.98
N VAL A 222 5.09 1.77 9.93
CA VAL A 222 6.19 0.79 9.99
C VAL A 222 7.30 1.31 10.90
N VAL A 223 7.82 2.52 10.64
CA VAL A 223 8.86 3.13 11.48
C VAL A 223 8.39 3.29 12.93
N ALA A 224 7.14 3.71 13.15
CA ALA A 224 6.56 3.86 14.49
C ALA A 224 6.50 2.53 15.24
N HIS A 225 6.16 1.43 14.56
CA HIS A 225 6.20 0.08 15.11
C HIS A 225 7.62 -0.29 15.56
N MET A 226 8.58 -0.18 14.65
CA MET A 226 9.97 -0.59 14.88
C MET A 226 10.66 0.22 15.98
N THR A 227 10.39 1.52 16.03
CA THR A 227 10.94 2.45 17.02
C THR A 227 10.11 2.51 18.31
N LYS A 228 8.98 1.79 18.37
CA LYS A 228 8.01 1.83 19.48
C LYS A 228 7.56 3.26 19.81
N SER A 229 7.38 4.07 18.78
CA SER A 229 7.07 5.50 18.90
C SER A 229 5.64 5.82 18.46
N LYS A 230 5.14 6.96 18.93
CA LYS A 230 3.78 7.43 18.59
C LYS A 230 3.78 8.07 17.21
N MET A 231 2.76 7.78 16.41
CA MET A 231 2.55 8.49 15.15
C MET A 231 1.99 9.89 15.40
N LYS A 232 2.63 10.92 14.85
CA LYS A 232 2.11 12.28 14.82
C LYS A 232 1.14 12.43 13.65
N LEU A 233 0.03 13.15 13.85
CA LEU A 233 -0.96 13.39 12.79
C LEU A 233 -0.49 14.47 11.79
N GLN A 234 0.25 15.46 12.27
CA GLN A 234 0.80 16.53 11.44
C GLN A 234 1.88 15.96 10.51
N ASP A 235 1.64 16.06 9.21
CA ASP A 235 2.51 15.51 8.18
C ASP A 235 2.49 16.35 6.90
N THR A 236 3.64 16.48 6.26
CA THR A 236 3.73 17.08 4.92
C THR A 236 3.01 16.25 3.87
N ALA A 237 2.78 14.95 4.12
CA ALA A 237 2.02 14.06 3.23
C ALA A 237 0.61 14.62 2.89
N PHE A 238 0.01 15.38 3.79
CA PHE A 238 -1.34 15.92 3.60
C PHE A 238 -1.38 17.26 2.85
N ILE A 239 -0.23 17.86 2.52
CA ILE A 239 -0.17 19.12 1.77
C ILE A 239 -0.77 18.95 0.37
N GLY A 240 -0.41 17.88 -0.36
CA GLY A 240 -0.92 17.61 -1.71
C GLY A 240 -2.44 17.54 -1.77
N PRO A 241 -3.09 16.63 -1.01
CA PRO A 241 -4.54 16.60 -0.89
C PRO A 241 -5.13 17.90 -0.31
N GLY A 242 -4.44 18.55 0.62
CA GLY A 242 -4.85 19.84 1.19
C GLY A 242 -4.98 20.95 0.16
N LEU A 243 -4.06 21.01 -0.82
CA LEU A 243 -4.14 21.94 -1.95
C LEU A 243 -5.38 21.69 -2.81
N LEU A 244 -5.69 20.44 -3.12
CA LEU A 244 -6.90 20.07 -3.88
C LEU A 244 -8.17 20.42 -3.11
N PHE A 245 -8.22 20.08 -1.82
CA PHE A 245 -9.35 20.40 -0.96
C PHE A 245 -9.58 21.92 -0.88
N LEU A 246 -8.51 22.69 -0.66
CA LEU A 246 -8.59 24.15 -0.58
C LEU A 246 -9.04 24.76 -1.92
N ASN A 247 -8.51 24.25 -3.04
CA ASN A 247 -8.93 24.69 -4.36
C ASN A 247 -10.43 24.45 -4.59
N GLN A 248 -10.94 23.27 -4.27
CA GLN A 248 -12.36 22.93 -4.36
C GLN A 248 -13.23 23.70 -3.36
N TYR A 249 -12.68 24.09 -2.21
CA TYR A 249 -13.37 24.96 -1.26
C TYR A 249 -13.62 26.36 -1.86
N PHE A 250 -12.67 26.89 -2.63
CA PHE A 250 -12.80 28.15 -3.37
C PHE A 250 -13.37 27.97 -4.79
N ASN A 251 -14.29 27.01 -4.97
CA ASN A 251 -14.96 26.72 -6.24
C ASN A 251 -14.01 26.46 -7.42
N SER A 252 -12.89 25.79 -7.15
CA SER A 252 -11.89 25.37 -8.15
C SER A 252 -11.34 26.56 -8.94
N PHE A 253 -10.93 27.61 -8.22
CA PHE A 253 -10.33 28.83 -8.79
C PHE A 253 -9.17 28.54 -9.75
N ILE A 254 -8.35 27.53 -9.43
CA ILE A 254 -7.32 26.98 -10.33
C ILE A 254 -7.84 25.69 -10.94
N ASN A 255 -7.49 25.42 -12.20
CA ASN A 255 -7.83 24.15 -12.85
C ASN A 255 -7.36 22.94 -12.00
N GLU A 256 -8.32 22.09 -11.60
CA GLU A 256 -8.07 20.95 -10.71
C GLU A 256 -7.02 19.99 -11.27
N TYR A 257 -6.91 19.84 -12.58
CA TYR A 257 -5.90 18.98 -13.21
C TYR A 257 -4.47 19.48 -12.98
N PHE A 258 -4.25 20.79 -13.05
CA PHE A 258 -2.94 21.40 -12.76
C PHE A 258 -2.57 21.25 -11.28
N VAL A 259 -3.54 21.48 -10.40
CA VAL A 259 -3.37 21.28 -8.96
C VAL A 259 -3.07 19.81 -8.64
N LEU A 260 -3.73 18.87 -9.32
CA LEU A 260 -3.49 17.44 -9.16
C LEU A 260 -2.06 17.05 -9.57
N TRP A 261 -1.54 17.56 -10.68
CA TRP A 261 -0.14 17.32 -11.07
C TRP A 261 0.84 17.88 -10.05
N THR A 262 0.58 19.09 -9.54
CA THR A 262 1.42 19.71 -8.51
C THR A 262 1.39 18.88 -7.22
N ALA A 263 0.19 18.45 -6.80
CA ALA A 263 0.01 17.57 -5.64
C ALA A 263 0.71 16.22 -5.83
N MET A 264 0.65 15.63 -7.03
CA MET A 264 1.33 14.38 -7.37
C MET A 264 2.84 14.52 -7.25
N MET A 265 3.44 15.51 -7.92
CA MET A 265 4.89 15.74 -7.88
C MET A 265 5.37 16.04 -6.46
N PHE A 266 4.63 16.88 -5.73
CA PHE A 266 4.94 17.15 -4.33
C PHE A 266 4.91 15.88 -3.48
N SER A 267 3.84 15.08 -3.58
CA SER A 267 3.67 13.85 -2.78
C SER A 267 4.71 12.79 -3.11
N LEU A 268 5.12 12.69 -4.38
CA LEU A 268 6.19 11.80 -4.82
C LEU A 268 7.54 12.24 -4.24
N CYS A 269 7.90 13.52 -4.39
CA CYS A 269 9.14 14.05 -3.83
C CYS A 269 9.18 13.89 -2.31
N ASP A 270 8.08 14.20 -1.62
CA ASP A 270 7.94 14.07 -0.16
C ASP A 270 8.07 12.61 0.31
N LEU A 271 7.50 11.65 -0.42
CA LEU A 271 7.70 10.22 -0.16
C LEU A 271 9.17 9.81 -0.36
N LEU A 272 9.80 10.18 -1.48
CA LEU A 272 11.18 9.82 -1.79
C LEU A 272 12.16 10.42 -0.77
N ILE A 273 12.01 11.71 -0.45
CA ILE A 273 12.84 12.38 0.56
C ILE A 273 12.67 11.69 1.92
N TYR A 274 11.44 11.34 2.30
CA TYR A 274 11.18 10.63 3.55
C TYR A 274 11.89 9.26 3.58
N CYS A 275 11.68 8.43 2.56
CA CYS A 275 12.28 7.10 2.49
C CYS A 275 13.81 7.16 2.50
N ILE A 276 14.42 8.01 1.67
CA ILE A 276 15.88 8.19 1.61
C ILE A 276 16.42 8.66 2.97
N SER A 277 15.79 9.67 3.58
CA SER A 277 16.24 10.23 4.84
C SER A 277 16.20 9.21 5.97
N VAL A 278 15.10 8.45 6.09
CA VAL A 278 14.95 7.43 7.14
C VAL A 278 15.92 6.28 6.91
N CYS A 279 16.09 5.81 5.68
CA CYS A 279 17.05 4.76 5.36
C CYS A 279 18.47 5.17 5.76
N ILE A 280 18.89 6.40 5.42
CA ILE A 280 20.23 6.92 5.79
C ILE A 280 20.36 7.07 7.31
N GLN A 281 19.34 7.58 8.02
CA GLN A 281 19.38 7.75 9.47
C GLN A 281 19.52 6.41 10.20
N ILE A 282 18.73 5.41 9.82
CA ILE A 282 18.78 4.08 10.42
C ILE A 282 20.10 3.39 10.05
N ALA A 283 20.52 3.48 8.78
CA ALA A 283 21.80 2.93 8.33
C ALA A 283 22.98 3.52 9.13
N SER A 284 23.00 4.84 9.33
CA SER A 284 24.01 5.53 10.13
C SER A 284 23.98 5.09 11.59
N HIS A 285 22.78 4.96 12.19
CA HIS A 285 22.63 4.53 13.58
C HIS A 285 23.09 3.06 13.79
N LEU A 286 22.72 2.17 12.88
CA LEU A 286 23.08 0.75 12.91
C LEU A 286 24.49 0.47 12.38
N LYS A 287 25.17 1.49 11.81
CA LYS A 287 26.49 1.37 11.16
C LYS A 287 26.51 0.33 10.03
N ILE A 288 25.46 0.31 9.22
CA ILE A 288 25.32 -0.57 8.05
C ILE A 288 25.33 0.22 6.76
N GLU A 289 25.87 -0.36 5.70
CA GLU A 289 25.80 0.19 4.34
C GLU A 289 24.56 -0.39 3.64
N VAL A 290 23.62 0.45 3.20
CA VAL A 290 22.29 0.04 2.70
C VAL A 290 22.36 -1.05 1.61
N PHE A 291 23.35 -0.97 0.73
CA PHE A 291 23.48 -1.86 -0.43
C PHE A 291 24.71 -2.78 -0.37
N ARG A 292 25.28 -3.03 0.82
CA ARG A 292 26.45 -3.89 0.98
C ARG A 292 26.31 -4.84 2.15
N ILE A 293 26.54 -6.12 1.87
CA ILE A 293 26.67 -7.16 2.90
C ILE A 293 28.16 -7.27 3.25
N PRO A 294 28.56 -7.10 4.53
CA PRO A 294 29.96 -7.29 4.93
C PRO A 294 30.39 -8.75 4.72
N HIS A 295 31.61 -8.95 4.21
CA HIS A 295 32.15 -10.27 3.89
C HIS A 295 32.45 -11.15 5.12
N GLN A 296 32.40 -10.58 6.33
CA GLN A 296 32.60 -11.28 7.59
C GLN A 296 31.38 -11.09 8.48
N ALA A 297 30.68 -12.19 8.78
CA ALA A 297 29.69 -12.19 9.85
C ALA A 297 30.42 -11.87 11.17
N PRO A 298 29.94 -10.91 11.99
CA PRO A 298 30.42 -10.81 13.35
C PRO A 298 30.12 -12.14 14.06
N GLU A 299 31.13 -12.76 14.66
CA GLU A 299 30.91 -13.87 15.61
C GLU A 299 29.95 -13.36 16.69
N GLN A 300 28.69 -13.77 16.62
CA GLN A 300 27.78 -13.59 17.75
C GLN A 300 28.26 -14.51 18.86
N VAL A 301 28.95 -13.90 19.81
CA VAL A 301 29.40 -14.39 21.10
C VAL A 301 28.51 -15.53 21.61
N GLN A 302 29.07 -16.74 21.52
CA GLN A 302 28.59 -17.94 22.16
C GLN A 302 28.96 -17.85 23.65
N ASN A 303 28.23 -17.04 24.44
CA ASN A 303 28.35 -17.05 25.91
C ASN A 303 26.97 -16.95 26.54
N HIS A 304 26.41 -18.09 26.94
CA HIS A 304 25.84 -18.33 28.27
C HIS A 304 25.33 -19.77 28.34
N HIS A 305 26.26 -20.70 28.57
CA HIS A 305 26.01 -21.91 29.32
C HIS A 305 27.28 -22.15 30.15
N ASP A 306 27.24 -21.65 31.38
CA ASP A 306 27.77 -22.23 32.61
C ASP A 306 27.17 -21.45 33.80
#